data_AF-A0A3D5SPU0-F1
#
_entry.id   AF-A0A3D5SPU0-F1
#
_cell.length_a   1.000
_cell.length_b   1.000
_cell.length_c   1.000
_cell.angle_alpha   90.00
_cell.angle_beta   90.00
_cell.angle_gamma   90.00
#
_symmetry.space_group_name_H-M   'P 1'
#
loop_
_entity.id
_entity.type
_entity.pdbx_description
1 polymer ?
#
loop_
_entity_poly.entity_id
_entity_poly.type
_entity_poly.pdbx_seq_one_letter_code
_entity_poly.pdbx_strand_id
1 'polypeptide(L)'
;GAGLVPACNRDGSVPTGSDKACAYKLVFQSRSGPPAQPWLGPDVRDYLRDLHGLGAKEVVLAPIGFVSDHMEIIYDLDTEVLSLCQELGLKMVRAETVGAHPSFIKMIREL
;
A
#
# COMPACT_ATOMS: atom_id res chain seq x y z
N GLY A 1 0.40 -8.02 4.44
CA GLY A 1 1.05 -7.58 3.20
C GLY A 1 0.28 -6.41 2.62
N ALA A 2 0.97 -5.39 2.12
CA ALA A 2 0.36 -4.23 1.46
C ALA A 2 0.74 -4.24 -0.03
N GLY A 3 -0.24 -4.04 -0.90
CA GLY A 3 0.00 -3.71 -2.30
C GLY A 3 0.28 -2.22 -2.42
N LEU A 4 1.41 -1.84 -3.01
CA LEU A 4 1.72 -0.47 -3.37
C LEU A 4 1.36 -0.27 -4.85
N VAL A 5 0.53 0.72 -5.15
CA VAL A 5 0.31 1.16 -6.53
C VAL A 5 1.03 2.49 -6.71
N PRO A 6 2.10 2.57 -7.53
CA PRO A 6 2.65 3.87 -7.91
C PRO A 6 1.57 4.64 -8.68
N ALA A 7 1.42 5.92 -8.35
CA ALA A 7 0.44 6.78 -9.01
C ALA A 7 0.70 6.86 -10.53
N CYS A 8 -0.40 7.03 -11.27
CA CYS A 8 -0.51 7.13 -12.72
C CYS A 8 0.61 7.89 -13.45
N ASN A 9 0.75 7.58 -14.75
CA ASN A 9 1.64 8.25 -15.71
C ASN A 9 1.61 9.79 -15.62
N ARG A 10 2.71 10.39 -16.09
CA ARG A 10 3.12 11.82 -16.02
C ARG A 10 2.07 12.91 -16.33
N ASP A 11 0.86 12.58 -16.76
CA ASP A 11 -0.19 13.51 -17.15
C ASP A 11 -1.40 13.57 -16.17
N GLY A 12 -1.40 12.78 -15.09
CA GLY A 12 -2.49 12.80 -14.11
C GLY A 12 -3.81 12.20 -14.62
N SER A 13 -3.80 11.51 -15.76
CA SER A 13 -4.98 10.80 -16.27
C SER A 13 -5.14 9.43 -15.60
N VAL A 14 -6.36 9.09 -15.17
CA VAL A 14 -6.74 7.73 -14.81
C VAL A 14 -6.88 6.94 -16.12
N PRO A 15 -6.18 5.80 -16.32
CA PRO A 15 -6.21 5.08 -17.58
C PRO A 15 -7.62 4.51 -17.83
N THR A 16 -8.39 5.19 -18.67
CA THR A 16 -9.64 4.68 -19.24
C THR A 16 -9.29 3.84 -20.46
N GLY A 17 -9.09 2.53 -20.27
CA GLY A 17 -8.89 1.60 -21.37
C GLY A 17 -8.05 0.37 -21.00
N SER A 18 -8.52 -0.78 -21.46
CA SER A 18 -8.12 -2.16 -21.13
C SER A 18 -6.66 -2.58 -21.42
N ASP A 19 -5.66 -1.70 -21.52
CA ASP A 19 -4.29 -2.17 -21.83
C ASP A 19 -3.12 -1.25 -21.42
N LYS A 20 -3.20 -0.63 -20.23
CA LYS A 20 -2.02 -0.18 -19.47
C LYS A 20 -2.28 -0.39 -17.98
N ALA A 21 -2.06 -1.61 -17.50
CA ALA A 21 -2.10 -1.89 -16.07
C ALA A 21 -1.11 -0.94 -15.36
N CYS A 22 -1.61 -0.14 -14.41
CA CYS A 22 -0.76 0.61 -13.50
C CYS A 22 0.12 -0.43 -12.78
N ALA A 23 1.43 -0.44 -13.06
CA ALA A 23 2.31 -1.48 -12.55
C ALA A 23 2.39 -1.39 -11.02
N TYR A 24 1.79 -2.33 -10.29
CA TYR A 24 1.81 -2.36 -8.83
C TYR A 24 2.98 -3.20 -8.32
N LYS A 25 3.40 -2.95 -7.07
CA LYS A 25 4.42 -3.75 -6.37
C LYS A 25 3.84 -4.28 -5.06
N LEU A 26 3.99 -5.58 -4.84
CA LEU A 26 3.72 -6.18 -3.54
C LEU A 26 4.85 -5.86 -2.56
N VAL A 27 4.50 -5.34 -1.39
CA VAL A 27 5.43 -5.01 -0.31
C VAL A 27 4.90 -5.56 1.03
N PHE A 28 5.77 -5.63 2.02
CA PHE A 28 5.49 -6.18 3.34
C PHE A 28 5.61 -5.09 4.40
N GLN A 29 4.91 -5.27 5.52
CA GLN A 29 4.84 -4.35 6.64
C GLN A 29 4.92 -5.17 7.93
N SER A 30 4.96 -4.49 9.08
CA SER A 30 4.94 -5.12 10.40
C SER A 30 6.14 -6.03 10.70
N ARG A 31 7.29 -5.77 10.06
CA ARG A 31 8.54 -6.48 10.37
C ARG A 31 8.90 -6.27 11.85
N SER A 32 8.97 -7.36 12.60
CA SER A 32 9.30 -7.34 14.03
C SER A 32 10.62 -8.04 14.35
N GLY A 33 11.16 -7.80 15.54
CA GLY A 33 12.44 -8.41 15.97
C GLY A 33 13.68 -7.71 15.38
N PRO A 34 14.88 -8.26 15.63
CA PRO A 34 16.13 -7.59 15.28
C PRO A 34 16.33 -7.51 13.75
N PRO A 35 17.03 -6.46 13.24
CA PRO A 35 17.27 -6.28 11.81
C PRO A 35 18.02 -7.42 11.11
N ALA A 36 18.70 -8.29 11.87
CA ALA A 36 19.40 -9.45 11.35
C ALA A 36 18.48 -10.66 11.10
N GLN A 37 17.27 -10.69 11.68
CA GLN A 37 16.31 -11.76 11.44
C GLN A 37 15.70 -11.58 10.04
N PRO A 38 15.71 -12.60 9.18
CA PRO A 38 15.16 -12.50 7.84
C PRO A 38 13.62 -12.45 7.88
N TRP A 39 13.05 -11.53 7.11
CA TRP A 39 11.61 -11.38 6.91
C TRP A 39 11.31 -11.29 5.41
N LEU A 40 10.04 -11.47 5.05
CA LEU A 40 9.57 -11.23 3.69
C LEU A 40 9.80 -9.75 3.32
N GLY A 41 10.29 -9.52 2.11
CA GLY A 41 10.59 -8.19 1.60
C GLY A 41 10.06 -7.97 0.18
N PRO A 42 10.07 -6.72 -0.30
CA PRO A 42 10.62 -5.54 0.40
C PRO A 42 9.71 -5.01 1.50
N ASP A 43 10.29 -4.35 2.52
CA ASP A 43 9.52 -3.56 3.49
C ASP A 43 8.91 -2.33 2.80
N VAL A 44 7.71 -1.94 3.22
CA VAL A 44 6.97 -0.81 2.65
C VAL A 44 7.73 0.50 2.76
N ARG A 45 8.43 0.75 3.89
CA ARG A 45 9.18 1.99 4.09
C ARG A 45 10.42 2.04 3.21
N ASP A 46 11.13 0.94 3.11
CA ASP A 46 12.31 0.82 2.24
C ASP A 46 11.92 1.07 0.78
N TYR A 47 10.86 0.41 0.33
CA TYR A 47 10.38 0.59 -1.05
C TYR A 47 9.88 2.01 -1.34
N LEU A 48 9.26 2.69 -0.37
CA LEU A 48 8.85 4.09 -0.53
C LEU A 48 10.03 5.04 -0.68
N ARG A 49 11.15 4.79 0.03
CA ARG A 49 12.39 5.56 -0.15
C ARG A 49 12.97 5.37 -1.54
N ASP A 50 13.01 4.14 -2.03
CA ASP A 50 13.46 3.82 -3.39
C ASP A 50 12.58 4.52 -4.42
N LEU A 51 11.25 4.42 -4.25
CA LEU A 51 10.27 4.99 -5.16
C LEU A 51 10.36 6.53 -5.21
N HIS A 52 10.58 7.17 -4.06
CA HIS A 52 10.85 8.61 -3.98
C HIS A 52 12.16 8.98 -4.70
N GLY A 53 13.22 8.19 -4.53
CA GLY A 53 14.49 8.38 -5.25
C GLY A 53 14.36 8.27 -6.77
N LEU A 54 13.37 7.51 -7.25
CA LEU A 54 13.00 7.42 -8.68
C LEU A 54 12.10 8.59 -9.14
N GLY A 55 11.77 9.54 -8.27
CA GLY A 55 11.01 10.75 -8.59
C GLY A 55 9.49 10.61 -8.43
N ALA A 56 9.00 9.59 -7.72
CA ALA A 56 7.58 9.49 -7.42
C ALA A 56 7.13 10.62 -6.48
N LYS A 57 5.93 11.15 -6.76
CA LYS A 57 5.33 12.25 -6.00
C LYS A 57 4.12 11.80 -5.18
N GLU A 58 3.46 10.73 -5.62
CA GLU A 58 2.20 10.27 -5.06
C GLU A 58 2.14 8.73 -5.05
N VAL A 59 1.50 8.15 -4.04
CA VAL A 59 1.38 6.70 -3.87
C VAL A 59 0.03 6.31 -3.26
N VAL A 60 -0.50 5.15 -3.69
CA VAL A 60 -1.66 4.52 -3.06
C VAL A 60 -1.23 3.22 -2.38
N LEU A 61 -1.58 3.05 -1.10
CA LEU A 61 -1.37 1.81 -0.35
C LEU A 61 -2.68 1.03 -0.25
N ALA A 62 -2.66 -0.24 -0.65
CA ALA A 62 -3.79 -1.16 -0.53
C ALA A 62 -3.45 -2.29 0.46
N PRO A 63 -4.04 -2.32 1.68
CA PRO A 63 -3.74 -3.34 2.69
C PRO A 63 -4.40 -4.71 2.40
N ILE A 64 -4.01 -5.35 1.29
CA ILE A 64 -4.66 -6.59 0.78
C ILE A 64 -4.49 -7.83 1.68
N GLY A 65 -3.59 -7.77 2.67
CA GLY A 65 -3.38 -8.88 3.61
C GLY A 65 -4.42 -8.98 4.71
N PHE A 66 -5.35 -8.02 4.81
CA PHE A 66 -6.31 -7.93 5.90
C PHE A 66 -7.70 -7.54 5.39
N VAL A 67 -8.73 -8.03 6.07
CA VAL A 67 -10.13 -7.77 5.71
C VAL A 67 -10.74 -6.62 6.51
N SER A 68 -10.14 -6.24 7.64
CA SER A 68 -10.63 -5.19 8.54
C SER A 68 -9.49 -4.33 9.06
N ASP A 69 -9.78 -3.05 9.26
CA ASP A 69 -8.88 -2.12 9.94
C ASP A 69 -8.80 -2.50 11.43
N HIS A 70 -7.58 -2.55 11.94
CA HIS A 70 -7.27 -2.83 13.34
C HIS A 70 -5.95 -2.13 13.70
N MET A 71 -5.56 -2.18 14.98
CA MET A 71 -4.45 -1.38 15.51
C MET A 71 -3.18 -1.48 14.66
N GLU A 72 -2.77 -2.69 14.25
CA GLU A 72 -1.53 -2.89 13.48
C GLU A 72 -1.57 -2.21 12.11
N ILE A 73 -2.71 -2.27 11.41
CA ILE A 73 -2.89 -1.57 10.12
C ILE A 73 -2.80 -0.06 10.29
N ILE A 74 -3.55 0.47 11.26
CA ILE A 74 -3.66 1.92 11.47
C ILE A 74 -2.32 2.49 11.94
N TYR A 75 -1.64 1.78 12.85
CA TYR A 75 -0.35 2.23 13.34
C TYR A 75 0.72 2.16 12.25
N ASP A 76 0.89 1.01 11.61
CA ASP A 76 1.97 0.86 10.61
C ASP A 76 1.75 1.77 9.40
N LEU A 77 0.53 1.83 8.86
CA LEU A 77 0.28 2.53 7.60
C LEU A 77 -0.11 3.99 7.79
N ASP A 78 -1.03 4.28 8.72
CA ASP A 78 -1.57 5.63 8.90
C ASP A 78 -0.78 6.46 9.92
N THR A 79 0.15 5.84 10.66
CA THR A 79 1.08 6.55 11.55
C THR A 79 2.51 6.48 11.05
N GLU A 80 3.14 5.30 11.01
CA GLU A 80 4.57 5.20 10.68
C GLU A 80 4.87 5.50 9.21
N VAL A 81 4.16 4.85 8.29
CA VAL A 81 4.37 5.05 6.85
C VAL A 81 3.91 6.44 6.41
N LEU A 82 2.81 6.95 6.98
CA LEU A 82 2.36 8.31 6.70
C LEU A 82 3.42 9.34 7.15
N SER A 83 4.00 9.19 8.34
CA SER A 83 5.08 10.05 8.82
C SER A 83 6.28 10.04 7.86
N LEU A 84 6.71 8.85 7.41
CA LEU A 84 7.77 8.73 6.42
C LEU A 84 7.42 9.44 5.10
N CYS A 85 6.20 9.27 4.60
CA CYS A 85 5.76 9.92 3.38
C CYS A 85 5.80 11.45 3.51
N GLN A 86 5.40 11.98 4.66
CA GLN A 86 5.49 13.42 4.97
C GLN A 86 6.95 13.91 5.00
N GLU A 87 7.87 13.17 5.62
CA GLU A 87 9.31 13.49 5.62
C GLU A 87 9.90 13.53 4.19
N LEU A 88 9.45 12.62 3.32
CA LEU A 88 9.89 12.55 1.93
C LEU A 88 9.16 13.57 1.01
N GLY A 89 8.12 14.24 1.49
CA GLY A 89 7.25 15.05 0.63
C GLY A 89 6.48 14.24 -0.42
N LEU A 90 6.29 12.94 -0.16
CA LEU A 90 5.54 12.00 -0.99
C LEU A 90 4.07 12.01 -0.53
N LYS A 91 3.12 12.33 -1.41
CA LYS A 91 1.70 12.24 -1.02
C LYS A 91 1.26 10.79 -0.99
N MET A 92 0.62 10.40 0.09
CA MET A 92 0.15 9.03 0.29
C MET A 92 -1.34 9.03 0.60
N VAL A 93 -2.04 8.06 0.04
CA VAL A 93 -3.39 7.68 0.45
C VAL A 93 -3.45 6.19 0.67
N ARG A 94 -4.22 5.75 1.67
CA ARG A 94 -4.51 4.33 1.91
C ARG A 94 -5.91 4.01 1.43
N ALA A 95 -6.07 2.89 0.73
CA ALA A 95 -7.37 2.29 0.50
C ALA A 95 -7.87 1.63 1.79
N GLU A 96 -9.15 1.82 2.10
CA GLU A 96 -9.79 1.13 3.22
C GLU A 96 -9.77 -0.40 3.00
N THR A 97 -9.76 -1.15 4.09
CA THR A 97 -10.03 -2.59 4.02
C THR A 97 -11.50 -2.84 3.64
N VAL A 98 -11.80 -4.06 3.19
CA VAL A 98 -13.15 -4.41 2.70
C VAL A 98 -14.23 -4.32 3.79
N GLY A 99 -13.87 -4.52 5.05
CA GLY A 99 -14.78 -4.43 6.20
C GLY A 99 -16.07 -5.23 6.00
N ALA A 100 -17.20 -4.59 6.32
CA ALA A 100 -18.53 -5.18 6.18
C ALA A 100 -19.18 -4.89 4.80
N HIS A 101 -18.39 -4.67 3.75
CA HIS A 101 -18.93 -4.33 2.43
C HIS A 101 -19.89 -5.43 1.92
N PRO A 102 -21.14 -5.10 1.50
CA PRO A 102 -22.14 -6.09 1.12
C PRO A 102 -21.67 -7.08 0.05
N SER A 103 -20.92 -6.61 -0.95
CA SER A 103 -20.36 -7.49 -1.99
C SER A 103 -19.33 -8.49 -1.45
N PHE A 104 -18.55 -8.11 -0.44
CA PHE A 104 -17.59 -9.01 0.20
C PHE A 104 -18.34 -10.09 0.99
N ILE A 105 -19.35 -9.71 1.77
CA ILE A 105 -20.21 -10.65 2.50
C ILE A 105 -20.91 -11.62 1.54
N LYS A 106 -21.45 -11.10 0.43
CA LYS A 106 -22.07 -11.92 -0.61
C LYS A 106 -21.07 -12.92 -1.20
N MET A 107 -19.89 -12.46 -1.57
CA MET A 107 -18.83 -13.32 -2.09
C MET A 107 -18.47 -14.43 -1.09
N ILE A 108 -18.30 -14.14 0.19
CA ILE A 108 -18.02 -15.16 1.22
C ILE A 108 -19.14 -16.22 1.30
N ARG A 109 -20.41 -15.80 1.18
CA ARG A 109 -21.56 -16.72 1.16
C ARG A 109 -21.55 -17.66 -0.06
N GLU A 110 -20.92 -17.23 -1.16
CA GLU A 110 -20.86 -17.96 -2.44
C GLU A 110 -19.60 -18.86 -2.57
N LEU A 111 -18.74 -18.91 -1.55
CA LEU A 111 -17.59 -19.83 -1.46
C LEU A 111 -18.02 -21.26 -1.10
#